data_AF-A0ABC8QPM7-F1
#
_entry.id   AF-A0ABC8QPM7-F1
#
_cell.length_a   1.000
_cell.length_b   1.000
_cell.length_c   1.000
_cell.angle_alpha   90.00
_cell.angle_beta   90.00
_cell.angle_gamma   90.00
#
_symmetry.space_group_name_H-M   'P 1'
#
loop_
_entity.id
_entity.type
_entity.pdbx_description
1 polymer ?
#
loop_
_entity_poly.entity_id
_entity_poly.type
_entity_poly.pdbx_seq_one_letter_code
_entity_poly.pdbx_strand_id
1 'polypeptide(L)'
;MQAQHINVHGLEDRNTYLVFDGHNEAEFGMSWCAGFGGSFYNAYFEVMPKQPGFEKRRDLYMLYHYLNHYNLFGSGYRSSAMSIIDDYLWMLKA
;
A
#
# COMPACT_ATOMS: atom_id res chain seq x y z
N MET A 1 6.75 -7.04 19.49
CA MET A 1 5.97 -6.37 18.43
C MET A 1 6.50 -4.95 18.34
N GLN A 2 7.50 -4.71 17.50
CA GLN A 2 8.08 -3.36 17.35
C GLN A 2 7.12 -2.54 16.47
N ALA A 3 6.56 -1.49 17.04
CA ALA A 3 5.89 -0.45 16.27
C ALA A 3 6.92 0.14 15.30
N GLN A 4 6.59 0.18 14.02
CA GLN A 4 7.37 0.89 13.03
C GLN A 4 7.41 2.35 13.44
N HIS A 5 8.59 2.84 13.83
CA HIS A 5 8.85 4.26 14.04
C HIS A 5 8.73 4.93 12.67
N ILE A 6 7.52 5.37 12.31
CA ILE A 6 7.35 6.32 11.21
C ILE A 6 8.01 7.60 11.69
N ASN A 7 9.17 7.92 11.14
CA ASN A 7 9.93 9.09 11.52
C ASN A 7 9.18 10.32 10.99
N VAL A 8 8.29 10.89 11.81
CA VAL A 8 7.43 12.06 11.49
C VAL A 8 8.21 13.39 11.49
N HIS A 9 9.52 13.36 11.20
CA HIS A 9 10.30 14.56 10.95
C HIS A 9 9.91 15.16 9.59
N GLY A 10 8.84 15.95 9.55
CA GLY A 10 8.51 16.72 8.36
C GLY A 10 7.12 17.33 8.27
N LEU A 11 6.29 17.26 9.31
CA LEU A 11 4.93 17.84 9.30
C LEU A 11 4.90 19.39 9.28
N GLU A 12 6.04 20.07 9.28
CA GLU A 12 6.09 21.54 9.23
C GLU A 12 6.01 22.10 7.79
N ASP A 13 6.36 21.31 6.78
CA ASP A 13 6.40 21.75 5.38
C ASP A 13 5.38 20.98 4.55
N ARG A 14 4.49 21.66 3.82
CA ARG A 14 3.44 21.03 2.96
C ARG A 14 3.98 20.21 1.76
N ASN A 15 5.26 19.86 1.75
CA ASN A 15 5.96 19.01 0.78
C ASN A 15 6.72 17.87 1.50
N THR A 16 6.11 17.25 2.51
CA THR A 16 6.72 16.12 3.23
C THR A 16 6.69 14.84 2.39
N TYR A 17 7.84 14.19 2.25
CA TYR A 17 7.93 12.82 1.73
C TYR A 17 7.71 11.82 2.87
N LEU A 18 6.90 10.79 2.65
CA LEU A 18 6.81 9.63 3.54
C LEU A 18 7.87 8.61 3.11
N VAL A 19 8.96 8.51 3.87
CA VAL A 19 10.06 7.57 3.62
C VAL A 19 10.26 6.68 4.84
N PHE A 20 10.40 5.37 4.62
CA PHE A 20 10.66 4.40 5.68
C PHE A 20 11.37 3.17 5.11
N ASP A 21 12.19 2.51 5.93
CA ASP A 21 12.75 1.21 5.59
C ASP A 21 11.67 0.14 5.77
N GLY A 22 11.26 -0.49 4.66
CA GLY A 22 10.15 -1.41 4.62
C GLY A 22 10.30 -2.48 3.56
N HIS A 23 9.25 -3.30 3.42
CA HIS A 23 9.19 -4.27 2.34
C HIS A 23 9.04 -3.54 1.00
N ASN A 24 9.84 -3.91 0.00
CA ASN A 24 9.85 -3.26 -1.31
C ASN A 24 8.46 -3.20 -1.94
N GLU A 25 7.67 -4.27 -1.81
CA GLU A 25 6.30 -4.33 -2.37
C GLU A 25 5.35 -3.26 -1.81
N ALA A 26 5.67 -2.64 -0.67
CA ALA A 26 4.89 -1.54 -0.10
C ALA A 26 4.85 -0.30 -0.99
N GLU A 27 5.87 -0.10 -1.84
CA GLU A 27 5.92 1.03 -2.78
C GLU A 27 4.76 1.00 -3.80
N PHE A 28 4.16 -0.17 -4.04
CA PHE A 28 3.04 -0.33 -4.96
C PHE A 28 1.67 -0.04 -4.35
N GLY A 29 1.61 0.30 -3.05
CA GLY A 29 0.35 0.57 -2.35
C GLY A 29 -0.47 1.73 -2.93
N MET A 30 0.17 2.66 -3.66
CA MET A 30 -0.48 3.78 -4.38
C MET A 30 -0.55 3.59 -5.89
N SER A 31 -0.22 2.39 -6.40
CA SER A 31 -0.14 2.16 -7.86
C SER A 31 -1.47 2.40 -8.60
N TRP A 32 -2.61 2.28 -7.89
CA TRP A 32 -3.95 2.54 -8.42
C TRP A 32 -4.20 3.99 -8.87
N CYS A 33 -3.46 4.97 -8.34
CA CYS A 33 -3.53 6.36 -8.79
C CYS A 33 -2.29 6.84 -9.56
N ALA A 34 -1.26 5.99 -9.66
CA ALA A 34 0.01 6.34 -10.31
C ALA A 34 0.02 6.10 -11.83
N GLY A 35 -0.91 5.28 -12.34
CA GLY A 35 -1.02 5.00 -13.78
C GLY A 35 0.13 4.15 -14.34
N PHE A 36 0.76 3.31 -13.52
CA PHE A 36 1.84 2.42 -13.97
C PHE A 36 1.33 1.40 -14.99
N GLY A 37 1.94 1.41 -16.19
CA GLY A 37 1.67 0.44 -17.25
C GLY A 37 2.45 -0.87 -17.09
N GLY A 38 2.12 -1.87 -17.92
CA GLY A 38 2.77 -3.18 -17.87
C GLY A 38 4.29 -3.14 -18.10
N SER A 39 4.79 -2.19 -18.90
CA SER A 39 6.22 -2.01 -19.14
C SER A 39 7.00 -1.67 -17.87
N PHE A 40 6.42 -0.85 -16.98
CA PHE A 40 7.03 -0.51 -15.69
C PHE A 40 7.17 -1.75 -14.81
N TYR A 41 6.08 -2.52 -14.66
CA TYR A 41 6.11 -3.74 -13.85
C TYR A 41 7.06 -4.78 -14.41
N ASN A 42 7.13 -4.94 -15.73
CA ASN A 42 8.06 -5.87 -16.36
C ASN A 42 9.51 -5.50 -16.04
N ALA A 43 9.89 -4.23 -16.25
CA ALA A 43 11.24 -3.76 -15.95
C ALA A 43 11.57 -3.88 -14.44
N TYR A 44 10.60 -3.61 -13.56
CA TYR A 44 10.81 -3.77 -12.12
C TYR A 44 11.06 -5.24 -11.75
N PHE A 45 10.22 -6.16 -12.23
CA PHE A 45 10.31 -7.58 -11.88
C PHE A 45 11.46 -8.33 -12.58
N GLU A 46 12.05 -7.75 -13.62
CA GLU A 46 13.34 -8.20 -14.18
C GLU A 46 14.48 -8.05 -13.18
N VAL A 47 14.49 -6.96 -12.39
CA VAL A 47 15.52 -6.68 -11.40
C VAL A 47 15.19 -7.29 -10.03
N MET A 48 13.92 -7.21 -9.63
CA MET A 48 13.43 -7.70 -8.33
C MET A 48 12.29 -8.70 -8.54
N PRO A 49 12.58 -10.01 -8.65
CA PRO A 49 11.57 -11.01 -8.97
C PRO A 49 10.43 -11.09 -7.94
N LYS A 50 9.19 -11.26 -8.44
CA LYS A 50 8.00 -11.44 -7.59
C LYS A 50 8.19 -12.62 -6.64
N GLN A 51 7.95 -12.37 -5.35
CA GLN A 51 7.89 -13.43 -4.36
C GLN A 51 6.49 -14.08 -4.35
N PRO A 52 6.36 -15.37 -4.01
CA PRO A 52 5.05 -16.01 -3.85
C PRO A 52 4.12 -15.19 -2.96
N GLY A 53 2.88 -15.00 -3.40
CA GLY A 53 1.87 -14.20 -2.69
C GLY A 53 1.95 -12.68 -2.92
N PHE A 54 2.78 -12.20 -3.85
CA PHE A 54 2.86 -10.77 -4.24
C PHE A 54 1.48 -10.13 -4.46
N GLU A 55 0.64 -10.73 -5.31
CA GLU A 55 -0.66 -10.14 -5.67
C GLU A 55 -1.57 -9.97 -4.45
N LYS A 56 -1.53 -10.93 -3.51
CA LYS A 56 -2.25 -10.80 -2.25
C LYS A 56 -1.68 -9.63 -1.45
N ARG A 57 -0.37 -9.66 -1.15
CA ARG A 57 0.27 -8.59 -0.34
C ARG A 57 0.11 -7.19 -0.94
N ARG A 58 0.04 -7.05 -2.26
CA ARG A 58 -0.28 -5.78 -2.93
C ARG A 58 -1.58 -5.18 -2.41
N ASP A 59 -2.64 -5.98 -2.29
CA ASP A 59 -3.94 -5.48 -1.82
C ASP A 59 -3.86 -5.08 -0.34
N LEU A 60 -3.05 -5.76 0.47
CA LEU A 60 -2.77 -5.33 1.85
C LEU A 60 -2.05 -3.98 1.93
N TYR A 61 -1.06 -3.74 1.06
CA TYR A 61 -0.40 -2.43 1.00
C TYR A 61 -1.34 -1.34 0.49
N MET A 62 -2.22 -1.67 -0.45
CA MET A 62 -3.26 -0.76 -0.92
C MET A 62 -4.27 -0.41 0.18
N LEU A 63 -4.61 -1.36 1.06
CA LEU A 63 -5.49 -1.11 2.21
C LEU A 63 -4.95 -0.02 3.13
N TYR A 64 -3.64 0.00 3.42
CA TYR A 64 -3.04 1.08 4.21
C TYR A 64 -3.35 2.46 3.62
N HIS A 65 -3.21 2.59 2.30
CA HIS A 65 -3.47 3.85 1.63
C HIS A 65 -4.96 4.20 1.54
N TYR A 66 -5.85 3.22 1.37
CA TYR A 66 -7.29 3.48 1.43
C TYR A 66 -7.74 3.92 2.81
N LEU A 67 -7.18 3.34 3.88
CA LEU A 67 -7.44 3.79 5.25
C LEU A 67 -6.91 5.21 5.47
N ASN A 68 -5.70 5.51 4.98
CA ASN A 68 -5.16 6.87 5.05
C ASN A 68 -6.04 7.88 4.29
N HIS A 69 -6.49 7.53 3.08
CA HIS A 69 -7.38 8.39 2.29
C HIS A 69 -8.76 8.53 2.93
N TYR A 70 -9.28 7.48 3.55
CA TYR A 70 -10.52 7.56 4.31
C TYR A 70 -10.40 8.54 5.48
N ASN A 71 -9.28 8.48 6.22
CA ASN A 71 -9.03 9.38 7.35
C ASN A 71 -8.86 10.84 6.92
N LEU A 72 -8.19 11.10 5.78
CA LEU A 72 -7.86 12.46 5.33
C LEU A 72 -8.96 13.11 4.46
N PHE A 73 -9.63 12.32 3.62
CA PHE A 73 -10.53 12.82 2.58
C PHE A 73 -11.98 12.34 2.74
N GLY A 74 -12.25 11.51 3.75
CA GLY A 74 -13.61 11.09 4.12
C GLY A 74 -14.12 9.84 3.43
N SER A 75 -15.43 9.61 3.55
CA SER A 75 -16.09 8.31 3.36
C SER A 75 -16.03 7.71 1.96
N GLY A 76 -15.61 8.47 0.93
CA GLY A 76 -15.48 7.98 -0.44
C GLY A 76 -14.53 6.78 -0.59
N TYR A 77 -13.59 6.60 0.36
CA TYR A 77 -12.63 5.50 0.36
C TYR A 77 -13.00 4.32 1.26
N ARG A 78 -14.10 4.43 2.02
CA ARG A 78 -14.52 3.42 2.99
C ARG A 78 -14.86 2.09 2.34
N SER A 79 -15.59 2.09 1.23
CA SER A 79 -16.00 0.86 0.53
C SER A 79 -14.80 0.06 0.04
N SER A 80 -13.80 0.74 -0.55
CA SER A 80 -12.57 0.11 -1.02
C SER A 80 -11.77 -0.52 0.12
N ALA A 81 -11.62 0.19 1.26
CA ALA A 81 -10.95 -0.36 2.42
C ALA A 81 -11.69 -1.58 2.99
N MET A 82 -13.01 -1.49 3.13
CA MET A 82 -13.82 -2.60 3.68
C MET A 82 -13.79 -3.85 2.79
N SER A 83 -13.86 -3.69 1.47
CA SER A 83 -13.79 -4.82 0.53
C SER A 83 -12.52 -5.66 0.75
N ILE A 84 -11.36 -4.99 0.86
CA ILE A 84 -10.08 -5.69 1.07
C ILE A 84 -10.07 -6.38 2.44
N ILE A 85 -10.58 -5.73 3.49
CA ILE A 85 -10.67 -6.33 4.83
C ILE A 85 -11.52 -7.60 4.79
N ASP A 86 -12.69 -7.55 4.17
CA ASP A 86 -13.60 -8.70 4.08
C ASP A 86 -12.97 -9.86 3.29
N ASP A 87 -12.28 -9.58 2.18
CA ASP A 87 -11.57 -10.59 1.39
C ASP A 87 -10.48 -11.30 2.21
N TYR A 88 -9.71 -10.54 2.99
CA TYR A 88 -8.68 -11.08 3.88
C TYR A 88 -9.28 -11.90 5.03
N LEU A 89 -10.34 -11.40 5.66
CA LEU A 89 -11.03 -12.13 6.73
C LEU A 89 -11.61 -13.44 6.23
N TRP A 90 -12.15 -13.46 5.00
CA TRP A 90 -12.65 -14.68 4.39
C TRP A 90 -11.53 -15.67 4.09
N MET A 91 -10.43 -15.21 3.46
CA MET A 91 -9.28 -16.05 3.14
C MET A 91 -8.64 -16.69 4.39
N LEU A 92 -8.59 -15.99 5.52
CA LEU A 92 -7.96 -16.49 6.75
C LEU A 92 -8.86 -17.42 7.58
N LYS A 93 -10.17 -17.45 7.29
CA LYS A 93 -11.14 -18.33 7.95
C LYS A 93 -11.37 -19.65 7.21
N ALA A 94 -10.93 -19.75 5.95
CA ALA A 94 -10.99 -20.93 5.11
C ALA A 94 -9.80 -21.88 5.40
#